data_AF-A0A3D4EUZ5-F1
#
_entry.id   AF-A0A3D4EUZ5-F1
#
_cell.length_a   1.000
_cell.length_b   1.000
_cell.length_c   1.000
_cell.angle_alpha   90.00
_cell.angle_beta   90.00
_cell.angle_gamma   90.00
#
_symmetry.space_group_name_H-M   'P 1'
#
loop_
_entity.id
_entity.type
_entity.pdbx_description
1 polymer ?
#
loop_
_entity_poly.entity_id
_entity_poly.type
_entity_poly.pdbx_seq_one_letter_code
_entity_poly.pdbx_strand_id
1 'polypeptide(L)'
;IEDKITFEATGQNDLKMQKVVWPLKDHQGKQARIRIIDTEPGGWGIINADHFVFSDNQKPFFPKPKYRQSKTNKDGLVSTDVLPGLTIPEGAVAKLFATNQTLGVYSPTALTVDEKGRVFLAETHRFRFGVEDNRSHLYWLMDDISAQTTDDRIAMHEKWQEKLPLEKLTTVSEKIRVLIDTDSDGVADTSEIFAEKFDDLLDGTAAGIMAF
;
A
#
# COMPACT_ATOMS: atom_id res chain seq x y z
N ILE A 1 -11.60 -36.48 7.64
CA ILE A 1 -12.48 -37.07 8.68
C ILE A 1 -11.81 -38.35 9.15
N GLU A 2 -11.66 -38.58 10.47
CA GLU A 2 -10.95 -39.76 10.99
C GLU A 2 -9.54 -39.90 10.35
N ASP A 3 -8.80 -38.79 10.29
CA ASP A 3 -7.46 -38.64 9.68
C ASP A 3 -7.33 -39.02 8.20
N LYS A 4 -8.44 -39.24 7.50
CA LYS A 4 -8.49 -39.44 6.05
C LYS A 4 -8.94 -38.17 5.32
N ILE A 5 -8.37 -37.94 4.15
CA ILE A 5 -8.85 -36.91 3.21
C ILE A 5 -10.14 -37.43 2.59
N THR A 6 -11.24 -36.72 2.84
CA THR A 6 -12.58 -37.09 2.35
C THR A 6 -13.02 -36.21 1.19
N PHE A 7 -12.61 -34.94 1.22
CA PHE A 7 -12.88 -33.97 0.18
C PHE A 7 -11.64 -33.09 -0.02
N GLU A 8 -11.46 -32.61 -1.24
CA GLU A 8 -10.37 -31.75 -1.66
C GLU A 8 -10.87 -30.75 -2.70
N ALA A 9 -10.27 -29.56 -2.72
CA ALA A 9 -10.49 -28.55 -3.74
C ALA A 9 -9.20 -27.74 -3.94
N THR A 10 -8.90 -27.39 -5.19
CA THR A 10 -7.71 -26.63 -5.58
C THR A 10 -8.12 -25.29 -6.19
N GLY A 11 -7.40 -24.22 -5.84
CA GLY A 11 -7.61 -22.90 -6.42
C GLY A 11 -7.26 -22.86 -7.92
N GLN A 12 -7.79 -21.86 -8.63
CA GLN A 12 -7.57 -21.68 -10.08
C GLN A 12 -6.45 -20.67 -10.39
N ASN A 13 -5.66 -20.29 -9.39
CA ASN A 13 -4.67 -19.21 -9.48
C ASN A 13 -5.27 -17.91 -10.05
N ASP A 14 -6.44 -17.54 -9.53
CA ASP A 14 -7.14 -16.30 -9.87
C ASP A 14 -7.59 -15.58 -8.59
N LEU A 15 -7.96 -14.30 -8.71
CA LEU A 15 -8.46 -13.49 -7.60
C LEU A 15 -9.98 -13.68 -7.35
N LYS A 16 -10.58 -14.72 -7.91
CA LYS A 16 -12.03 -14.94 -7.86
C LYS A 16 -12.35 -16.06 -6.90
N MET A 17 -12.91 -15.72 -5.74
CA MET A 17 -13.44 -16.74 -4.82
C MET A 17 -14.54 -17.55 -5.50
N GLN A 18 -14.38 -18.87 -5.47
CA GLN A 18 -15.34 -19.83 -6.02
C GLN A 18 -16.01 -20.60 -4.90
N LYS A 19 -17.30 -20.91 -5.10
CA LYS A 19 -18.07 -21.69 -4.14
C LYS A 19 -17.74 -23.16 -4.28
N VAL A 20 -17.29 -23.78 -3.19
CA VAL A 20 -17.13 -25.23 -3.06
C VAL A 20 -18.19 -25.77 -2.11
N VAL A 21 -18.85 -26.88 -2.50
CA VAL A 21 -19.90 -27.52 -1.70
C VAL A 21 -19.57 -29.00 -1.58
N TRP A 22 -19.42 -29.49 -0.35
CA TRP A 22 -19.18 -30.90 -0.06
C TRP A 22 -20.43 -31.55 0.54
N PRO A 23 -20.91 -32.69 -0.01
CA PRO A 23 -22.05 -33.39 0.54
C PRO A 23 -21.65 -34.15 1.82
N LEU A 24 -22.20 -33.76 2.97
CA LEU A 24 -21.83 -34.33 4.27
C LEU A 24 -22.84 -35.35 4.82
N LYS A 25 -23.77 -35.86 3.99
CA LYS A 25 -24.86 -36.75 4.43
C LYS A 25 -24.34 -37.98 5.19
N ASP A 26 -23.29 -38.61 4.69
CA ASP A 26 -22.72 -39.83 5.26
C ASP A 26 -21.68 -39.56 6.37
N HIS A 27 -21.55 -38.29 6.77
CA HIS A 27 -20.56 -37.83 7.74
C HIS A 27 -21.19 -37.12 8.95
N GLN A 28 -22.51 -37.19 9.09
CA GLN A 28 -23.21 -36.61 10.24
C GLN A 28 -22.73 -37.21 11.56
N GLY A 29 -22.55 -36.35 12.56
CA GLY A 29 -22.05 -36.73 13.88
C GLY A 29 -20.55 -37.04 13.96
N LYS A 30 -19.81 -36.98 12.83
CA LYS A 30 -18.36 -37.15 12.80
C LYS A 30 -17.63 -35.82 12.93
N GLN A 31 -16.43 -35.83 13.53
CA GLN A 31 -15.56 -34.66 13.53
C GLN A 31 -14.77 -34.54 12.22
N ALA A 32 -14.71 -33.32 11.70
CA ALA A 32 -13.93 -32.96 10.52
C ALA A 32 -12.87 -31.91 10.88
N ARG A 33 -11.80 -31.87 10.08
CA ARG A 33 -10.77 -30.83 10.10
C ARG A 33 -10.62 -30.31 8.69
N ILE A 34 -10.57 -28.99 8.53
CA ILE A 34 -10.18 -28.34 7.28
C ILE A 34 -8.68 -28.12 7.33
N ARG A 35 -7.98 -28.50 6.27
CA ARG A 35 -6.56 -28.22 6.09
C ARG A 35 -6.40 -27.37 4.83
N ILE A 36 -5.79 -26.21 4.99
CA ILE A 36 -5.41 -25.32 3.89
C ILE A 36 -3.90 -25.51 3.72
N ILE A 37 -3.46 -25.80 2.50
CA ILE A 37 -2.05 -26.07 2.20
C ILE A 37 -1.66 -25.15 1.05
N ASP A 38 -0.60 -24.37 1.26
CA ASP A 38 0.11 -23.69 0.20
C ASP A 38 1.36 -24.48 -0.16
N THR A 39 1.48 -24.84 -1.43
CA THR A 39 2.65 -25.53 -1.98
C THR A 39 3.30 -24.73 -3.11
N GLU A 40 2.88 -23.49 -3.37
CA GLU A 40 3.39 -22.64 -4.45
C GLU A 40 4.65 -21.89 -4.00
N PRO A 41 5.82 -22.12 -4.63
CA PRO A 41 7.07 -21.44 -4.25
C PRO A 41 7.21 -20.02 -4.85
N GLY A 42 6.28 -19.56 -5.69
CA GLY A 42 6.31 -18.25 -6.33
C GLY A 42 5.99 -17.06 -5.40
N GLY A 43 6.27 -15.84 -5.87
CA GLY A 43 6.19 -14.59 -5.07
C GLY A 43 4.78 -14.06 -4.75
N TRP A 44 3.72 -14.76 -5.17
CA TRP A 44 2.32 -14.40 -4.90
C TRP A 44 1.59 -15.61 -4.30
N GLY A 45 1.95 -15.94 -3.06
CA GLY A 45 1.43 -17.08 -2.29
C GLY A 45 0.32 -16.67 -1.32
N ILE A 46 -0.87 -16.36 -1.83
CA ILE A 46 -2.05 -16.16 -0.98
C ILE A 46 -3.07 -17.25 -1.27
N ILE A 47 -3.62 -17.82 -0.20
CA ILE A 47 -4.83 -18.64 -0.27
C ILE A 47 -5.96 -17.86 0.38
N ASN A 48 -6.96 -17.51 -0.41
CA ASN A 48 -8.18 -16.89 0.10
C ASN A 48 -9.22 -17.98 0.34
N ALA A 49 -9.58 -18.17 1.60
CA ALA A 49 -10.67 -19.04 2.00
C ALA A 49 -11.51 -18.33 3.06
N ASP A 50 -12.82 -18.31 2.85
CA ASP A 50 -13.76 -17.58 3.70
C ASP A 50 -15.13 -18.28 3.68
N HIS A 51 -15.99 -17.92 4.64
CA HIS A 51 -17.37 -18.40 4.77
C HIS A 51 -17.52 -19.93 4.83
N PHE A 52 -16.82 -20.57 5.77
CA PHE A 52 -17.04 -21.98 6.11
C PHE A 52 -18.37 -22.15 6.85
N VAL A 53 -19.39 -22.67 6.16
CA VAL A 53 -20.75 -22.79 6.70
C VAL A 53 -21.32 -24.18 6.48
N PHE A 54 -22.06 -24.68 7.47
CA PHE A 54 -22.97 -25.80 7.26
C PHE A 54 -24.26 -25.31 6.62
N SER A 55 -24.81 -26.07 5.67
CA SER A 55 -26.09 -25.78 5.06
C SER A 55 -26.87 -27.08 4.84
N ASP A 56 -28.16 -27.03 5.09
CA ASP A 56 -29.15 -28.04 4.73
C ASP A 56 -29.54 -27.97 3.23
N ASN A 57 -29.12 -26.91 2.53
CA ASN A 57 -29.33 -26.73 1.10
C ASN A 57 -28.09 -27.14 0.31
N GLN A 58 -28.24 -28.08 -0.63
CA GLN A 58 -27.15 -28.54 -1.51
C GLN A 58 -26.68 -27.47 -2.52
N LYS A 59 -27.43 -26.38 -2.68
CA LYS A 59 -27.07 -25.21 -3.48
C LYS A 59 -27.12 -23.96 -2.60
N PRO A 60 -26.22 -23.81 -1.61
CA PRO A 60 -26.24 -22.68 -0.71
C PRO A 60 -26.12 -21.38 -1.52
N PHE A 61 -26.99 -20.43 -1.22
CA PHE A 61 -27.01 -19.12 -1.85
C PHE A 61 -26.05 -18.21 -1.12
N PHE A 62 -25.03 -17.73 -1.83
CA PHE A 62 -24.20 -16.64 -1.36
C PHE A 62 -24.68 -15.37 -2.07
N PRO A 63 -25.08 -14.33 -1.34
CA PRO A 63 -25.49 -13.09 -1.96
C PRO A 63 -24.32 -12.59 -2.83
N LYS A 64 -24.62 -12.19 -4.08
CA LYS A 64 -23.63 -11.51 -4.89
C LYS A 64 -23.13 -10.30 -4.09
N PRO A 65 -21.83 -9.96 -4.15
CA PRO A 65 -21.37 -8.70 -3.61
C PRO A 65 -22.32 -7.63 -4.16
N LYS A 66 -22.91 -6.83 -3.28
CA LYS A 66 -23.50 -5.58 -3.73
C LYS A 66 -22.31 -4.74 -4.17
N TYR A 67 -21.84 -4.96 -5.40
CA TYR A 67 -21.11 -3.95 -6.13
C TYR A 67 -22.08 -2.78 -6.17
N ARG A 68 -21.99 -1.88 -5.19
CA ARG A 68 -22.40 -0.52 -5.42
C ARG A 68 -21.56 -0.14 -6.61
N GLN A 69 -22.14 -0.14 -7.81
CA GLN A 69 -21.60 0.68 -8.87
C GLN A 69 -21.30 1.99 -8.19
N SER A 70 -20.02 2.37 -8.18
CA SER A 70 -19.66 3.72 -7.81
C SER A 70 -20.57 4.58 -8.66
N LYS A 71 -21.55 5.24 -8.03
CA LYS A 71 -22.33 6.25 -8.71
C LYS A 71 -21.35 7.40 -8.83
N THR A 72 -20.50 7.36 -9.84
CA THR A 72 -19.44 8.35 -10.11
C THR A 72 -20.00 9.73 -10.44
N ASN A 73 -21.30 9.97 -10.23
CA ASN A 73 -21.96 11.27 -10.26
C ASN A 73 -23.07 11.30 -9.22
N LYS A 74 -22.71 11.22 -7.94
CA LYS A 74 -23.63 11.60 -6.87
C LYS A 74 -23.19 12.93 -6.30
N ASP A 75 -24.04 13.92 -6.55
CA ASP A 75 -24.13 15.23 -5.89
C ASP A 75 -23.11 16.29 -6.35
N GLY A 76 -23.49 17.02 -7.41
CA GLY A 76 -22.89 18.33 -7.73
C GLY A 76 -21.45 18.33 -8.21
N LEU A 77 -20.93 17.22 -8.73
CA LEU A 77 -19.58 17.16 -9.33
C LEU A 77 -19.64 17.31 -10.85
N VAL A 78 -18.73 18.08 -11.42
CA VAL A 78 -18.54 18.31 -12.86
C VAL A 78 -17.12 17.91 -13.27
N SER A 79 -16.94 17.45 -14.50
CA SER A 79 -15.62 17.20 -15.07
C SER A 79 -14.85 18.51 -15.29
N THR A 80 -13.53 18.44 -15.24
CA THR A 80 -12.64 19.56 -15.54
C THR A 80 -11.59 19.15 -16.58
N ASP A 81 -11.19 20.09 -17.42
CA ASP A 81 -10.14 19.89 -18.43
C ASP A 81 -8.72 19.93 -17.84
N VAL A 82 -8.59 20.31 -16.56
CA VAL A 82 -7.29 20.48 -15.86
C VAL A 82 -6.53 19.15 -15.72
N LEU A 83 -7.25 18.05 -15.42
CA LEU A 83 -6.65 16.73 -15.30
C LEU A 83 -7.66 15.65 -15.74
N PRO A 84 -7.33 14.81 -16.74
CA PRO A 84 -8.23 13.75 -17.20
C PRO A 84 -8.69 12.83 -16.06
N GLY A 85 -10.01 12.67 -15.92
CA GLY A 85 -10.62 11.83 -14.88
C GLY A 85 -10.87 12.54 -13.53
N LEU A 86 -10.41 13.79 -13.36
CA LEU A 86 -10.75 14.59 -12.19
C LEU A 86 -12.19 15.13 -12.31
N THR A 87 -12.93 15.07 -11.20
CA THR A 87 -14.23 15.72 -11.05
C THR A 87 -14.18 16.63 -9.83
N ILE A 88 -14.79 17.81 -9.94
CA ILE A 88 -14.78 18.85 -8.91
C ILE A 88 -16.21 19.35 -8.65
N PRO A 89 -16.50 19.95 -7.49
CA PRO A 89 -17.81 20.55 -7.25
C PRO A 89 -18.19 21.60 -8.29
N GLU A 90 -19.47 21.68 -8.63
CA GLU A 90 -20.01 22.70 -9.52
C GLU A 90 -19.70 24.10 -8.96
N GLY A 91 -19.14 24.98 -9.81
CA GLY A 91 -18.68 26.31 -9.41
C GLY A 91 -17.28 26.36 -8.78
N ALA A 92 -16.65 25.21 -8.48
CA ALA A 92 -15.25 25.19 -8.06
C ALA A 92 -14.31 25.40 -9.25
N VAL A 93 -13.11 25.93 -8.97
CA VAL A 93 -12.02 26.08 -9.94
C VAL A 93 -10.87 25.19 -9.50
N ALA A 94 -10.36 24.37 -10.43
CA ALA A 94 -9.13 23.60 -10.24
C ALA A 94 -7.98 24.23 -11.02
N LYS A 95 -6.77 24.16 -10.47
CA LYS A 95 -5.52 24.54 -11.14
C LYS A 95 -4.45 23.51 -10.84
N LEU A 96 -3.52 23.32 -11.78
CA LEU A 96 -2.29 22.57 -11.51
C LEU A 96 -1.33 23.51 -10.79
N PHE A 97 -1.15 23.29 -9.49
CA PHE A 97 -0.29 24.15 -8.68
C PHE A 97 1.20 23.98 -9.02
N ALA A 98 1.66 22.76 -9.26
CA ALA A 98 3.03 22.45 -9.65
C ALA A 98 3.09 21.10 -10.38
N THR A 99 4.12 20.91 -11.21
CA THR A 99 4.37 19.62 -11.88
C THR A 99 5.85 19.25 -11.82
N ASN A 100 6.17 17.99 -12.14
CA ASN A 100 7.56 17.59 -12.33
C ASN A 100 8.23 18.39 -13.46
N GLN A 101 7.53 18.61 -14.57
CA GLN A 101 8.07 19.29 -15.75
C GLN A 101 8.36 20.78 -15.47
N THR A 102 7.53 21.45 -14.69
CA THR A 102 7.67 22.89 -14.44
C THR A 102 8.54 23.21 -13.22
N LEU A 103 8.38 22.46 -12.13
CA LEU A 103 8.95 22.80 -10.82
C LEU A 103 9.72 21.65 -10.16
N GLY A 104 9.99 20.57 -10.90
CA GLY A 104 10.83 19.47 -10.43
C GLY A 104 10.23 18.64 -9.29
N VAL A 105 8.92 18.77 -9.04
CA VAL A 105 8.22 17.95 -8.04
C VAL A 105 8.41 16.48 -8.35
N TYR A 106 8.92 15.71 -7.41
CA TYR A 106 9.18 14.29 -7.59
C TYR A 106 8.62 13.48 -6.42
N SER A 107 7.80 12.46 -6.72
CA SER A 107 7.27 11.52 -5.73
C SER A 107 6.76 12.19 -4.42
N PRO A 108 5.83 13.16 -4.50
CA PRO A 108 5.33 13.85 -3.31
C PRO A 108 4.47 12.89 -2.47
N THR A 109 4.88 12.65 -1.23
CA THR A 109 4.20 11.70 -0.31
C THR A 109 3.38 12.41 0.75
N ALA A 110 3.88 13.54 1.28
CA ALA A 110 3.16 14.37 2.23
C ALA A 110 3.33 15.85 1.89
N LEU A 111 2.34 16.66 2.26
CA LEU A 111 2.40 18.11 2.10
C LEU A 111 1.82 18.85 3.29
N THR A 112 2.27 20.08 3.50
CA THR A 112 1.69 21.05 4.44
C THR A 112 1.76 22.44 3.84
N VAL A 113 0.91 23.34 4.32
CA VAL A 113 0.91 24.76 3.96
C VAL A 113 1.26 25.56 5.21
N ASP A 114 2.13 26.55 5.07
CA ASP A 114 2.50 27.45 6.18
C ASP A 114 1.61 28.70 6.24
N GLU A 115 1.86 29.57 7.21
CA GLU A 115 1.11 30.82 7.43
C GLU A 115 1.30 31.85 6.30
N LYS A 116 2.29 31.65 5.43
CA LYS A 116 2.58 32.51 4.27
C LYS A 116 2.02 31.94 2.97
N GLY A 117 1.31 30.81 3.02
CA GLY A 117 0.75 30.15 1.85
C GLY A 117 1.77 29.35 1.04
N ARG A 118 2.99 29.12 1.56
CA ARG A 118 3.99 28.27 0.90
C ARG A 118 3.62 26.81 1.10
N VAL A 119 3.80 25.99 0.06
CA VAL A 119 3.51 24.56 0.11
C VAL A 119 4.81 23.79 0.29
N PHE A 120 4.95 23.11 1.41
CA PHE A 120 6.08 22.21 1.65
C PHE A 120 5.69 20.80 1.26
N LEU A 121 6.54 20.13 0.50
CA LEU A 121 6.39 18.76 0.04
C LEU A 121 7.50 17.90 0.65
N ALA A 122 7.13 16.80 1.28
CA ALA A 122 8.05 15.71 1.54
C ALA A 122 8.06 14.76 0.33
N GLU A 123 9.21 14.70 -0.34
CA GLU A 123 9.43 13.84 -1.51
C GLU A 123 10.05 12.52 -1.08
N THR A 124 9.47 11.38 -1.49
CA THR A 124 10.03 10.05 -1.24
C THR A 124 10.90 9.57 -2.40
N HIS A 125 12.21 9.50 -2.14
CA HIS A 125 13.28 9.03 -3.00
C HIS A 125 13.85 7.68 -2.52
N ARG A 126 13.74 7.34 -1.22
CA ARG A 126 14.42 6.15 -0.65
C ARG A 126 13.62 4.87 -0.70
N PHE A 127 12.34 4.88 -1.10
CA PHE A 127 11.58 3.62 -1.23
C PHE A 127 12.24 2.71 -2.27
N ARG A 128 12.74 1.53 -1.83
CA ARG A 128 13.58 0.58 -2.59
C ARG A 128 14.99 1.07 -2.95
N PHE A 129 15.44 2.16 -2.33
CA PHE A 129 16.76 2.77 -2.48
C PHE A 129 17.32 3.24 -1.12
N GLY A 130 16.96 2.56 -0.03
CA GLY A 130 17.26 3.00 1.33
C GLY A 130 16.24 2.50 2.36
N VAL A 131 14.97 2.53 1.97
CA VAL A 131 13.84 1.98 2.72
C VAL A 131 13.26 0.82 1.92
N GLU A 132 13.66 -0.40 2.30
CA GLU A 132 13.34 -1.60 1.54
C GLU A 132 11.95 -2.17 1.83
N ASP A 133 11.43 -2.89 0.83
CA ASP A 133 10.21 -3.68 0.96
C ASP A 133 10.56 -5.09 1.50
N ASN A 134 10.03 -5.44 2.67
CA ASN A 134 10.29 -6.73 3.31
C ASN A 134 9.92 -7.94 2.44
N ARG A 135 8.97 -7.79 1.52
CA ARG A 135 8.56 -8.88 0.61
C ARG A 135 9.69 -9.30 -0.34
N SER A 136 10.63 -8.40 -0.62
CA SER A 136 11.82 -8.68 -1.42
C SER A 136 13.01 -9.16 -0.58
N HIS A 137 12.87 -9.18 0.75
CA HIS A 137 13.95 -9.41 1.70
C HIS A 137 13.53 -10.39 2.82
N LEU A 138 12.82 -11.46 2.46
CA LEU A 138 12.26 -12.42 3.43
C LEU A 138 13.30 -13.04 4.39
N TYR A 139 14.58 -13.01 4.04
CA TYR A 139 15.67 -13.52 4.89
C TYR A 139 15.82 -12.77 6.21
N TRP A 140 15.44 -11.49 6.31
CA TRP A 140 15.49 -10.72 7.56
C TRP A 140 14.13 -10.59 8.25
N LEU A 141 13.07 -11.19 7.68
CA LEU A 141 11.67 -10.92 8.09
C LEU A 141 11.42 -11.22 9.56
N MET A 142 11.96 -12.34 10.05
CA MET A 142 11.78 -12.71 11.46
C MET A 142 12.52 -11.78 12.41
N ASP A 143 13.67 -11.24 12.00
CA ASP A 143 14.40 -10.25 12.78
C ASP A 143 13.62 -8.92 12.81
N ASP A 144 13.10 -8.47 11.66
CA ASP A 144 12.28 -7.25 11.54
C ASP A 144 11.01 -7.30 12.40
N ILE A 145 10.27 -8.41 12.36
CA ILE A 145 9.06 -8.61 13.18
C ILE A 145 9.40 -8.67 14.67
N SER A 146 10.59 -9.17 15.03
CA SER A 146 11.02 -9.30 16.42
C SER A 146 11.58 -8.02 17.03
N ALA A 147 11.94 -7.02 16.21
CA ALA A 147 12.54 -5.78 16.67
C ALA A 147 11.56 -4.98 17.54
N GLN A 148 12.02 -4.56 18.73
CA GLN A 148 11.23 -3.76 19.66
C GLN A 148 11.81 -2.36 19.88
N THR A 149 13.08 -2.18 19.49
CA THR A 149 13.83 -0.94 19.64
C THR A 149 14.50 -0.52 18.33
N THR A 150 14.99 0.71 18.26
CA THR A 150 15.81 1.18 17.14
C THR A 150 17.12 0.41 17.02
N ASP A 151 17.71 0.02 18.16
CA ASP A 151 18.96 -0.74 18.20
C ASP A 151 18.77 -2.14 17.62
N ASP A 152 17.62 -2.79 17.87
CA ASP A 152 17.28 -4.07 17.24
C ASP A 152 17.24 -3.97 15.72
N ARG A 153 16.73 -2.84 15.20
CA ARG A 153 16.65 -2.59 13.75
C ARG A 153 18.03 -2.33 13.14
N ILE A 154 18.92 -1.64 13.85
CA ILE A 154 20.33 -1.50 13.45
C ILE A 154 21.00 -2.87 13.41
N ALA A 155 20.86 -3.65 14.50
CA ALA A 155 21.46 -4.98 14.60
C ALA A 155 20.97 -5.93 13.50
N MET A 156 19.69 -5.84 13.11
CA MET A 156 19.17 -6.57 11.95
C MET A 156 19.90 -6.18 10.66
N HIS A 157 20.03 -4.89 10.36
CA HIS A 157 20.72 -4.44 9.15
C HIS A 157 22.22 -4.84 9.16
N GLU A 158 22.89 -4.74 10.30
CA GLU A 158 24.28 -5.18 10.48
C GLU A 158 24.44 -6.70 10.26
N LYS A 159 23.53 -7.51 10.82
CA LYS A 159 23.50 -8.97 10.65
C LYS A 159 23.41 -9.36 9.17
N TRP A 160 22.66 -8.61 8.37
CA TRP A 160 22.39 -8.93 6.97
C TRP A 160 23.18 -8.09 5.96
N GLN A 161 24.22 -7.36 6.40
CA GLN A 161 25.00 -6.47 5.55
C GLN A 161 25.69 -7.16 4.36
N GLU A 162 25.96 -8.47 4.46
CA GLU A 162 26.50 -9.26 3.34
C GLU A 162 25.49 -9.44 2.19
N LYS A 163 24.19 -9.39 2.48
CA LYS A 163 23.11 -9.50 1.48
C LYS A 163 22.65 -8.13 0.99
N LEU A 164 22.61 -7.15 1.89
CA LEU A 164 22.29 -5.77 1.57
C LEU A 164 23.25 -4.83 2.32
N PRO A 165 24.29 -4.31 1.64
CA PRO A 165 25.28 -3.44 2.27
C PRO A 165 24.65 -2.22 2.92
N LEU A 166 25.12 -1.86 4.12
CA LEU A 166 24.66 -0.68 4.86
C LEU A 166 24.82 0.61 4.07
N GLU A 167 25.89 0.74 3.29
CA GLU A 167 26.13 1.89 2.40
C GLU A 167 24.99 2.10 1.39
N LYS A 168 24.39 1.02 0.89
CA LYS A 168 23.27 1.12 -0.05
C LYS A 168 22.01 1.67 0.64
N LEU A 169 21.89 1.48 1.96
CA LEU A 169 20.75 1.98 2.73
C LEU A 169 20.80 3.50 2.97
N THR A 170 22.00 4.09 2.83
CA THR A 170 22.27 5.51 3.13
C THR A 170 22.73 6.31 1.90
N THR A 171 22.69 5.73 0.70
CA THR A 171 23.14 6.40 -0.54
C THR A 171 22.18 7.49 -1.02
N VAL A 172 20.87 7.31 -0.79
CA VAL A 172 19.82 8.22 -1.26
C VAL A 172 19.21 8.93 -0.06
N SER A 173 18.88 10.20 -0.25
CA SER A 173 18.31 11.08 0.77
C SER A 173 16.89 11.49 0.41
N GLU A 174 16.01 11.56 1.41
CA GLU A 174 14.73 12.26 1.24
C GLU A 174 14.93 13.77 1.10
N LYS A 175 13.94 14.44 0.53
CA LYS A 175 13.99 15.88 0.27
C LYS A 175 12.71 16.53 0.70
N ILE A 176 12.84 17.67 1.39
CA ILE A 176 11.75 18.60 1.62
C ILE A 176 11.89 19.71 0.60
N ARG A 177 10.90 19.84 -0.28
CA ARG A 177 10.79 20.93 -1.26
C ARG A 177 9.80 21.97 -0.73
N VAL A 178 10.06 23.24 -0.99
CA VAL A 178 9.08 24.31 -0.83
C VAL A 178 8.69 24.86 -2.20
N LEU A 179 7.39 25.01 -2.40
CA LEU A 179 6.78 25.62 -3.58
C LEU A 179 6.13 26.94 -3.16
N ILE A 180 6.36 27.97 -3.96
CA ILE A 180 5.91 29.33 -3.66
C ILE A 180 5.19 29.90 -4.88
N ASP A 181 4.02 30.45 -4.64
CA ASP A 181 3.26 31.30 -5.55
C ASP A 181 3.53 32.75 -5.15
N THR A 182 4.35 33.46 -5.94
CA THR A 182 4.81 34.82 -5.60
C THR A 182 3.89 35.92 -6.12
N ASP A 183 3.03 35.62 -7.10
CA ASP A 183 2.08 36.57 -7.68
C ASP A 183 0.62 36.34 -7.24
N SER A 184 0.39 35.32 -6.41
CA SER A 184 -0.91 34.93 -5.83
C SER A 184 -1.94 34.55 -6.89
N ASP A 185 -1.51 34.01 -8.03
CA ASP A 185 -2.41 33.56 -9.08
C ASP A 185 -2.99 32.15 -8.81
N GLY A 186 -2.52 31.46 -7.77
CA GLY A 186 -2.91 30.10 -7.41
C GLY A 186 -2.12 29.01 -8.13
N VAL A 187 -0.95 29.34 -8.69
CA VAL A 187 0.02 28.43 -9.30
C VAL A 187 1.40 28.78 -8.74
N ALA A 188 2.16 27.78 -8.30
CA ALA A 188 3.53 28.04 -7.88
C ALA A 188 4.39 28.44 -9.09
N ASP A 189 5.27 29.41 -8.88
CA ASP A 189 6.27 29.86 -9.84
C ASP A 189 7.71 29.56 -9.39
N THR A 190 7.88 29.26 -8.10
CA THR A 190 9.18 29.04 -7.46
C THR A 190 9.21 27.69 -6.76
N SER A 191 10.36 27.03 -6.83
CA SER A 191 10.61 25.70 -6.25
C SER A 191 12.05 25.61 -5.71
N GLU A 192 12.17 25.28 -4.43
CA GLU A 192 13.46 25.20 -3.74
C GLU A 192 13.54 23.94 -2.87
N ILE A 193 14.75 23.43 -2.65
CA ILE A 193 14.98 22.38 -1.64
C ILE A 193 15.13 23.09 -0.29
N PHE A 194 14.14 22.91 0.57
CA PHE A 194 14.12 23.46 1.92
C PHE A 194 15.02 22.67 2.87
N ALA A 195 15.01 21.34 2.76
CA ALA A 195 15.87 20.46 3.54
C ALA A 195 16.18 19.17 2.77
N GLU A 196 17.35 18.60 3.04
CA GLU A 196 17.83 17.31 2.54
C GLU A 196 18.69 16.66 3.63
N LYS A 197 19.38 15.55 3.32
CA LYS A 197 20.18 14.75 4.27
C LYS A 197 19.35 13.98 5.29
N PHE A 198 18.19 13.50 4.84
CA PHE A 198 17.41 12.45 5.49
C PHE A 198 17.81 11.09 4.88
N ASP A 199 19.07 10.70 5.06
CA ASP A 199 19.69 9.50 4.51
C ASP A 199 20.26 8.55 5.59
N ASP A 200 19.92 8.76 6.87
CA ASP A 200 20.39 7.87 7.93
C ASP A 200 19.77 6.47 7.81
N LEU A 201 20.46 5.47 8.36
CA LEU A 201 20.05 4.06 8.30
C LEU A 201 18.61 3.83 8.79
N LEU A 202 18.19 4.60 9.80
CA LEU A 202 16.86 4.47 10.41
C LEU A 202 15.84 5.49 9.87
N ASP A 203 16.26 6.43 9.03
CA ASP A 203 15.34 7.39 8.42
C ASP A 203 14.31 6.66 7.56
N GLY A 204 13.06 7.13 7.63
CA GLY A 204 11.96 6.58 6.84
C GLY A 204 11.81 7.25 5.47
N THR A 205 10.63 7.09 4.88
CA THR A 205 10.28 7.66 3.57
C THR A 205 9.83 9.13 3.62
N ALA A 206 10.08 9.83 4.73
CA ALA A 206 9.56 11.18 4.99
C ALA A 206 8.03 11.30 4.78
N ALA A 207 7.25 10.30 5.23
CA ALA A 207 5.81 10.20 4.99
C ALA A 207 4.93 11.16 5.82
N GLY A 208 5.49 12.27 6.30
CA GLY A 208 4.75 13.27 7.08
C GLY A 208 5.53 14.58 7.18
N ILE A 209 4.81 15.70 7.10
CA ILE A 209 5.35 17.04 7.27
C ILE A 209 4.27 17.94 7.88
N MET A 210 4.66 18.85 8.78
CA MET A 210 3.76 19.80 9.42
C MET A 210 4.44 21.17 9.50
N ALA A 211 3.68 22.22 9.19
CA ALA A 211 4.04 23.60 9.50
C ALA A 211 3.40 23.94 10.87
N PHE A 212 4.19 24.47 11.80
CA PHE A 212 3.74 24.84 13.14
C PHE A 212 3.88 26.34 13.35
#